data_AF-A0A7W7LKA2-F1
#
_entry.id   AF-A0A7W7LKA2-F1
#
_cell.length_a   1.000
_cell.length_b   1.000
_cell.length_c   1.000
_cell.angle_alpha   90.00
_cell.angle_beta   90.00
_cell.angle_gamma   90.00
#
_symmetry.space_group_name_H-M   'P 1'
#
loop_
_entity.id
_entity.type
_entity.pdbx_description
1 polymer ?
#
loop_
_entity_poly.entity_id
_entity_poly.type
_entity_poly.pdbx_seq_one_letter_code
_entity_poly.pdbx_strand_id
1 'polypeptide(L)'
;MAIRLTDQIRAVKLSSRCVSLLDTEAVWSGRLDDEAPLPSLWDRVHLSRLGYQMAADLSAIHGEIGLVQTLLHDFRVVAKSNPELLARNLHAAEVQRDHDTIIHGTHLALEHLEHTGHQEVRDLREKARLLGGVEGEGESVEGALSRPMWGAIATIGGFLIVAASVLVAVLGGPIGVAGAAAALVVGGKLLDKGLDVVLEQ
;
A
#
# COMPACT_ATOMS: atom_id res chain seq x y z
N MET A 1 18.08 -17.61 -9.54
CA MET A 1 17.88 -16.32 -8.84
C MET A 1 17.25 -16.66 -7.50
N ALA A 2 17.90 -16.32 -6.37
CA ALA A 2 17.39 -16.64 -5.04
C ALA A 2 17.13 -15.33 -4.32
N ILE A 3 15.85 -15.02 -4.07
CA ILE A 3 15.46 -13.91 -3.20
C ILE A 3 16.00 -14.22 -1.81
N ARG A 4 16.72 -13.28 -1.23
CA ARG A 4 17.26 -13.47 0.12
C ARG A 4 16.10 -13.45 1.11
N LEU A 5 16.14 -14.32 2.12
CA LEU A 5 15.15 -14.35 3.20
C LEU A 5 14.95 -12.96 3.84
N THR A 6 16.01 -12.15 3.87
CA THR A 6 15.97 -10.75 4.32
C THR A 6 15.02 -9.88 3.50
N ASP A 7 14.96 -10.07 2.19
CA ASP A 7 14.12 -9.28 1.30
C ASP A 7 12.65 -9.70 1.42
N GLN A 8 12.39 -10.99 1.68
CA GLN A 8 11.04 -11.47 2.01
C GLN A 8 10.53 -10.88 3.33
N ILE A 9 11.37 -10.85 4.37
CA ILE A 9 11.01 -10.23 5.66
C ILE A 9 10.76 -8.73 5.49
N ARG A 10 11.59 -8.04 4.69
CA ARG A 10 11.39 -6.62 4.39
C ARG A 10 10.10 -6.39 3.59
N ALA A 11 9.79 -7.23 2.61
CA ALA A 11 8.55 -7.17 1.84
C ALA A 11 7.31 -7.31 2.72
N VAL A 12 7.32 -8.26 3.68
CA VAL A 12 6.23 -8.45 4.65
C VAL A 12 6.08 -7.26 5.58
N LYS A 13 7.19 -6.69 6.07
CA LYS A 13 7.16 -5.48 6.90
C LYS A 13 6.63 -4.29 6.12
N LEU A 14 7.04 -4.15 4.86
CA LEU A 14 6.60 -3.06 3.99
C LEU A 14 5.12 -3.20 3.64
N SER A 15 4.64 -4.41 3.32
CA SER A 15 3.21 -4.63 3.04
C SER A 15 2.34 -4.37 4.27
N SER A 16 2.78 -4.81 5.46
CA SER A 16 2.11 -4.50 6.72
C SER A 16 2.04 -2.99 6.97
N ARG A 17 3.08 -2.24 6.57
CA ARG A 17 3.11 -0.80 6.71
C ARG A 17 2.17 -0.11 5.71
N CYS A 18 2.07 -0.60 4.47
CA CYS A 18 1.06 -0.14 3.51
C CYS A 18 -0.37 -0.36 4.04
N VAL A 19 -0.67 -1.56 4.56
CA VAL A 19 -1.99 -1.86 5.13
C VAL A 19 -2.29 -0.96 6.34
N SER A 20 -1.33 -0.81 7.26
CA SER A 20 -1.48 0.08 8.42
C SER A 20 -1.71 1.54 8.01
N LEU A 21 -1.04 2.02 6.95
CA LEU A 21 -1.25 3.37 6.42
C LEU A 21 -2.69 3.53 5.89
N LEU A 22 -3.20 2.56 5.15
CA LEU A 22 -4.57 2.58 4.61
C LEU A 22 -5.63 2.45 5.71
N ASP A 23 -5.39 1.65 6.74
CA ASP A 23 -6.28 1.57 7.90
C ASP A 23 -6.32 2.90 8.66
N THR A 24 -5.15 3.53 8.84
CA THR A 24 -5.05 4.84 9.50
C THR A 24 -5.73 5.94 8.67
N GLU A 25 -5.55 5.90 7.35
CA GLU A 25 -6.22 6.76 6.37
C GLU A 25 -7.75 6.65 6.49
N ALA A 26 -8.29 5.44 6.52
CA ALA A 26 -9.73 5.21 6.65
C ALA A 26 -10.30 5.76 7.97
N VAL A 27 -9.56 5.59 9.08
CA VAL A 27 -9.94 6.16 10.38
C VAL A 27 -9.89 7.69 10.35
N TRP A 28 -8.85 8.27 9.77
CA TRP A 28 -8.68 9.72 9.65
C TRP A 28 -9.80 10.33 8.80
N SER A 29 -9.98 9.83 7.57
CA SER A 29 -10.98 10.34 6.62
C SER A 29 -12.40 10.18 7.16
N GLY A 30 -12.74 9.03 7.75
CA GLY A 30 -14.08 8.82 8.35
C GLY A 30 -14.39 9.69 9.57
N ARG A 31 -13.38 10.35 10.17
CA ARG A 31 -13.54 11.27 11.29
C ARG A 31 -13.55 12.75 10.86
N LEU A 32 -13.09 13.05 9.65
CA LEU A 32 -13.10 14.40 9.08
C LEU A 32 -14.26 14.64 8.11
N ASP A 33 -15.14 13.65 7.92
CA ASP A 33 -16.29 13.77 7.03
C ASP A 33 -17.24 14.91 7.48
N ASP A 34 -17.63 15.76 6.54
CA ASP A 34 -18.19 17.12 6.75
C ASP A 34 -19.54 17.17 7.51
N GLU A 35 -20.20 16.03 7.70
CA GLU A 35 -21.48 15.94 8.43
C GLU A 35 -21.32 15.72 9.94
N ALA A 36 -20.11 15.44 10.42
CA ALA A 36 -19.86 15.23 11.84
C ALA A 36 -19.68 16.57 12.59
N PRO A 37 -20.24 16.72 13.81
CA PRO A 37 -19.94 17.89 14.63
C PRO A 37 -18.44 18.02 14.84
N LEU A 38 -17.93 19.26 14.83
CA LEU A 38 -16.50 19.57 14.95
C LEU A 38 -15.86 18.72 16.05
N PRO A 39 -14.76 17.99 15.76
CA PRO A 39 -14.14 17.09 16.71
C PRO A 39 -13.76 17.84 17.99
N SER A 40 -13.98 17.18 19.14
CA SER A 40 -13.55 17.71 20.42
C SER A 40 -12.04 17.99 20.41
N LEU A 41 -11.53 18.82 21.32
CA LEU A 41 -10.09 19.10 21.42
C LEU A 41 -9.26 17.79 21.51
N TRP A 42 -9.77 16.78 22.22
CA TRP A 42 -9.12 15.48 22.35
C TRP A 42 -9.12 14.70 21.03
N ASP A 43 -10.21 14.74 20.28
CA ASP A 43 -10.31 14.12 18.95
C ASP A 43 -9.37 14.80 17.94
N ARG A 44 -9.24 16.13 17.98
CA ARG A 44 -8.31 16.88 17.13
C ARG A 44 -6.84 16.53 17.40
N VAL A 45 -6.46 16.42 18.68
CA VAL A 45 -5.11 15.98 19.07
C VAL A 45 -4.85 14.54 18.65
N HIS A 46 -5.84 13.65 18.81
CA HIS A 46 -5.74 12.26 18.37
C HIS A 46 -5.57 12.17 16.85
N LEU A 47 -6.42 12.89 16.10
CA LEU A 47 -6.34 12.99 14.65
C LEU A 47 -4.97 13.50 14.26
N SER A 48 -4.53 14.68 14.70
CA SER A 48 -3.18 15.22 14.45
C SER A 48 -2.07 14.16 14.59
N ARG A 49 -2.12 13.34 15.66
CA ARG A 49 -1.15 12.27 15.89
C ARG A 49 -1.18 11.17 14.82
N LEU A 50 -2.37 10.75 14.38
CA LEU A 50 -2.55 9.80 13.29
C LEU A 50 -1.93 10.30 11.97
N GLY A 51 -1.89 11.60 11.73
CA GLY A 51 -1.44 12.18 10.46
C GLY A 51 0.05 12.33 10.38
N TYR A 52 0.67 12.66 11.52
CA TYR A 52 2.11 12.47 11.66
C TYR A 52 2.52 11.01 11.51
N GLN A 53 1.71 10.07 12.02
CA GLN A 53 1.94 8.64 11.81
C GLN A 53 1.81 8.26 10.32
N MET A 54 0.75 8.69 9.64
CA MET A 54 0.55 8.48 8.21
C MET A 54 1.71 9.05 7.38
N ALA A 55 2.15 10.28 7.69
CA ALA A 55 3.28 10.91 7.02
C ALA A 55 4.59 10.14 7.25
N ALA A 56 4.80 9.59 8.45
CA ALA A 56 5.96 8.77 8.77
C ALA A 56 5.92 7.42 8.02
N ASP A 57 4.75 6.78 7.96
CA ASP A 57 4.58 5.51 7.25
C ASP A 57 4.72 5.69 5.74
N LEU A 58 4.11 6.73 5.16
CA LEU A 58 4.29 7.07 3.74
C LEU A 58 5.76 7.37 3.42
N SER A 59 6.45 8.14 4.26
CA SER A 59 7.87 8.42 4.09
C SER A 59 8.73 7.16 4.16
N ALA A 60 8.39 6.20 5.03
CA ALA A 60 9.08 4.93 5.13
C ALA A 60 8.82 4.03 3.91
N ILE A 61 7.59 4.01 3.40
CA ILE A 61 7.22 3.28 2.18
C ILE A 61 7.96 3.85 0.97
N HIS A 62 8.00 5.18 0.84
CA HIS A 62 8.75 5.89 -0.19
C HIS A 62 10.27 5.54 -0.14
N GLY A 63 10.84 5.41 1.07
CA GLY A 63 12.23 5.00 1.24
C GLY A 63 12.56 3.58 0.77
N GLU A 64 11.55 2.75 0.51
CA GLU A 64 11.69 1.33 0.13
C GLU A 64 11.32 1.06 -1.34
N ILE A 65 11.14 2.09 -2.18
CA ILE A 65 10.83 1.94 -3.62
C ILE A 65 11.77 0.95 -4.32
N GLY A 66 13.07 1.01 -4.04
CA GLY A 66 14.06 0.12 -4.67
C GLY A 66 13.86 -1.37 -4.33
N LEU A 67 13.32 -1.69 -3.14
CA LEU A 67 12.94 -3.06 -2.79
C LEU A 67 11.76 -3.52 -3.64
N VAL A 68 10.74 -2.68 -3.80
CA VAL A 68 9.55 -3.02 -4.60
C VAL A 68 9.91 -3.20 -6.07
N GLN A 69 10.77 -2.32 -6.63
CA GLN A 69 11.29 -2.46 -7.99
C GLN A 69 12.04 -3.78 -8.21
N THR A 70 12.85 -4.20 -7.22
CA THR A 70 13.56 -5.48 -7.27
C THR A 70 12.57 -6.66 -7.29
N LEU A 71 11.56 -6.64 -6.42
CA LEU A 71 10.55 -7.70 -6.36
C LEU A 71 9.67 -7.72 -7.62
N LEU A 72 9.38 -6.56 -8.22
CA LEU A 72 8.66 -6.45 -9.49
C LEU A 72 9.45 -7.06 -10.64
N HIS A 73 10.77 -6.82 -10.68
CA HIS A 73 11.66 -7.48 -11.62
C HIS A 73 11.62 -9.00 -11.45
N ASP A 74 11.73 -9.49 -10.21
CA ASP A 74 11.74 -10.92 -9.93
C ASP A 74 10.41 -11.59 -10.28
N PHE A 75 9.30 -10.92 -9.98
CA PHE A 75 7.96 -11.34 -10.36
C PHE A 75 7.81 -11.47 -11.88
N ARG A 76 8.35 -10.50 -12.64
CA ARG A 76 8.37 -10.56 -14.12
C ARG A 76 9.21 -11.72 -14.65
N VAL A 77 10.32 -12.06 -14.00
CA VAL A 77 11.12 -13.24 -14.37
C VAL A 77 10.31 -14.51 -14.13
N VAL A 78 9.64 -14.63 -12.98
CA VAL A 78 8.77 -15.78 -12.67
C VAL A 78 7.61 -15.89 -13.65
N ALA A 79 6.97 -14.78 -14.04
CA ALA A 79 5.90 -14.77 -15.03
C ALA A 79 6.35 -15.39 -16.37
N LYS A 80 7.58 -15.10 -16.79
CA LYS A 80 8.15 -15.67 -18.02
C LYS A 80 8.54 -17.14 -17.87
N SER A 81 9.11 -17.52 -16.74
CA SER A 81 9.68 -18.87 -16.56
C SER A 81 8.66 -19.90 -16.04
N ASN A 82 7.62 -19.49 -15.32
CA ASN A 82 6.65 -20.37 -14.66
C ASN A 82 5.21 -19.80 -14.73
N PRO A 83 4.65 -19.58 -15.93
CA PRO A 83 3.35 -18.93 -16.10
C PRO A 83 2.19 -19.70 -15.45
N GLU A 84 2.21 -21.03 -15.48
CA GLU A 84 1.16 -21.86 -14.85
C GLU A 84 1.14 -21.74 -13.33
N LEU A 85 2.33 -21.72 -12.71
CA LEU A 85 2.46 -21.55 -11.27
C LEU A 85 1.99 -20.15 -10.85
N LEU A 86 2.34 -19.13 -11.63
CA LEU A 86 1.87 -17.78 -11.40
C LEU A 86 0.34 -17.69 -11.50
N ALA A 87 -0.25 -18.23 -12.57
CA ALA A 87 -1.70 -18.23 -12.76
C ALA A 87 -2.44 -18.93 -11.60
N ARG A 88 -1.92 -20.08 -11.12
CA ARG A 88 -2.48 -20.78 -9.95
C ARG A 88 -2.44 -19.94 -8.68
N ASN A 89 -1.33 -19.25 -8.42
CA ASN A 89 -1.20 -18.41 -7.23
C ASN A 89 -2.05 -17.15 -7.31
N LEU A 90 -2.13 -16.51 -8.49
CA LEU A 90 -3.03 -15.37 -8.70
C LEU A 90 -4.51 -15.78 -8.52
N HIS A 91 -4.88 -16.95 -9.02
CA HIS A 91 -6.21 -17.50 -8.80
C HIS A 91 -6.48 -17.78 -7.31
N ALA A 92 -5.52 -18.36 -6.59
CA ALA A 92 -5.61 -18.56 -5.15
C ALA A 92 -5.68 -17.24 -4.35
N ALA A 93 -5.14 -16.16 -4.91
CA ALA A 93 -5.23 -14.81 -4.38
C ALA A 93 -6.54 -14.09 -4.75
N GLU A 94 -7.43 -14.72 -5.51
CA GLU A 94 -8.64 -14.09 -6.06
C GLU A 94 -8.35 -12.82 -6.88
N VAL A 95 -7.14 -12.69 -7.44
CA VAL A 95 -6.75 -11.54 -8.26
C VAL A 95 -7.44 -11.64 -9.63
N GLN A 96 -8.17 -10.60 -10.02
CA GLN A 96 -8.91 -10.58 -11.28
C GLN A 96 -8.05 -10.12 -12.48
N ARG A 97 -6.92 -9.48 -12.22
CA ARG A 97 -6.01 -8.94 -13.23
C ARG A 97 -4.98 -9.98 -13.69
N ASP A 98 -4.62 -9.92 -14.97
CA ASP A 98 -3.49 -10.70 -15.48
C ASP A 98 -2.14 -10.15 -14.99
N HIS A 99 -1.08 -10.95 -15.11
CA HIS A 99 0.23 -10.59 -14.61
C HIS A 99 0.85 -9.39 -15.33
N ASP A 100 0.53 -9.16 -16.60
CA ASP A 100 1.04 -8.00 -17.35
C ASP A 100 0.42 -6.70 -16.82
N THR A 101 -0.90 -6.74 -16.54
CA THR A 101 -1.64 -5.64 -15.92
C THR A 101 -1.12 -5.35 -14.51
N ILE A 102 -0.86 -6.39 -13.71
CA ILE A 102 -0.25 -6.23 -12.37
C ILE A 102 1.13 -5.58 -12.48
N ILE A 103 1.97 -6.05 -13.42
CA ILE A 103 3.32 -5.50 -13.60
C ILE A 103 3.25 -4.03 -14.02
N HIS A 104 2.41 -3.71 -15.00
CA HIS A 104 2.25 -2.36 -15.51
C HIS A 104 1.69 -1.40 -14.45
N GLY A 105 0.59 -1.77 -13.79
CA GLY A 105 -0.02 -0.92 -12.77
C GLY A 105 0.86 -0.76 -11.53
N THR A 106 1.63 -1.79 -11.14
CA THR A 106 2.63 -1.64 -10.06
C THR A 106 3.74 -0.68 -10.46
N HIS A 107 4.16 -0.67 -11.73
CA HIS A 107 5.13 0.30 -12.23
C HIS A 107 4.58 1.73 -12.17
N LEU A 108 3.34 1.95 -12.60
CA LEU A 108 2.68 3.26 -12.51
C LEU A 108 2.53 3.72 -11.06
N ALA A 109 2.16 2.81 -10.15
CA ALA A 109 2.07 3.11 -8.72
C ALA A 109 3.43 3.54 -8.13
N LEU A 110 4.52 2.89 -8.53
CA LEU A 110 5.87 3.24 -8.10
C LEU A 110 6.32 4.59 -8.67
N GLU A 111 6.05 4.85 -9.95
CA GLU A 111 6.31 6.16 -10.55
C GLU A 111 5.53 7.25 -9.81
N HIS A 112 4.25 7.04 -9.55
CA HIS A 112 3.45 8.01 -8.81
C HIS A 112 4.04 8.27 -7.42
N LEU A 113 4.36 7.22 -6.66
CA LEU A 113 4.97 7.33 -5.34
C LEU A 113 6.29 8.11 -5.40
N GLU A 114 7.15 7.84 -6.38
CA GLU A 114 8.44 8.52 -6.56
C GLU A 114 8.28 10.01 -6.88
N HIS A 115 7.30 10.39 -7.70
CA HIS A 115 7.12 11.77 -8.14
C HIS A 115 6.36 12.63 -7.12
N THR A 116 5.36 12.08 -6.43
CA THR A 116 4.44 12.84 -5.57
C THR A 116 4.56 12.50 -4.08
N GLY A 117 5.25 11.42 -3.71
CA GLY A 117 5.33 10.95 -2.32
C GLY A 117 5.86 11.99 -1.33
N HIS A 118 6.87 12.76 -1.71
CA HIS A 118 7.39 13.85 -0.86
C HIS A 118 6.39 14.98 -0.65
N GLN A 119 5.58 15.29 -1.67
CA GLN A 119 4.53 16.30 -1.56
C GLN A 119 3.43 15.82 -0.62
N GLU A 120 2.95 14.60 -0.79
CA GLU A 120 1.92 13.99 0.06
C GLU A 120 2.36 13.88 1.53
N VAL A 121 3.62 13.51 1.79
CA VAL A 121 4.18 13.51 3.16
C VAL A 121 4.15 14.90 3.79
N ARG A 122 4.50 15.93 3.01
CA ARG A 122 4.47 17.32 3.49
C ARG A 122 3.03 17.78 3.76
N ASP A 123 2.10 17.44 2.88
CA ASP A 123 0.70 17.83 3.00
C ASP A 123 0.05 17.16 4.22
N LEU A 124 0.31 15.87 4.45
CA LEU A 124 -0.13 15.17 5.66
C LEU A 124 0.40 15.82 6.95
N ARG A 125 1.67 16.25 6.97
CA ARG A 125 2.25 16.94 8.13
C ARG A 125 1.60 18.29 8.36
N GLU A 126 1.30 19.02 7.29
CA GLU A 126 0.65 20.32 7.40
C GLU A 126 -0.79 20.17 7.91
N LYS A 127 -1.56 19.24 7.35
CA LYS A 127 -2.91 18.90 7.84
C LYS A 127 -2.89 18.49 9.32
N ALA A 128 -1.92 17.66 9.73
CA ALA A 128 -1.74 17.28 11.12
C ALA A 128 -1.37 18.45 12.04
N ARG A 129 -0.55 19.40 11.55
CA ARG A 129 -0.21 20.63 12.26
C ARG A 129 -1.43 21.50 12.51
N LEU A 130 -2.25 21.72 11.48
CA LEU A 130 -3.48 22.52 11.57
C LEU A 130 -4.46 21.93 12.58
N LEU A 131 -4.66 20.60 12.59
CA LEU A 131 -5.52 19.93 13.56
C LEU A 131 -5.00 20.02 15.01
N GLY A 132 -3.68 20.02 15.20
CA GLY A 132 -3.05 20.06 16.54
C GLY A 132 -2.84 21.47 17.10
N GLY A 133 -3.01 22.51 16.29
CA GLY A 133 -2.75 23.91 16.66
C GLY A 133 -4.00 24.67 17.08
N VAL A 134 -3.81 25.71 17.91
CA VAL A 134 -4.87 26.70 18.23
C VAL A 134 -5.24 27.53 16.99
N GLU A 135 -4.32 27.66 16.02
CA GLU A 135 -4.51 28.39 14.76
C GLU A 135 -5.51 27.70 13.81
N GLY A 136 -5.81 26.41 14.00
CA GLY A 136 -6.79 25.66 13.21
C GLY A 136 -8.24 25.73 13.73
N GLU A 137 -8.56 26.69 14.61
CA GLU A 137 -9.94 26.98 14.99
C GLU A 137 -10.72 27.58 13.80
N GLY A 138 -11.25 26.71 12.93
CA GLY A 138 -12.21 27.08 11.88
C GLY A 138 -11.81 26.68 10.46
N GLU A 139 -10.61 26.15 10.24
CA GLU A 139 -10.23 25.58 8.94
C GLU A 139 -10.73 24.14 8.81
N SER A 140 -11.52 23.86 7.76
CA SER A 140 -11.84 22.48 7.39
C SER A 140 -10.59 21.85 6.77
N VAL A 141 -10.21 20.68 7.31
CA VAL A 141 -9.07 19.91 6.79
C VAL A 141 -9.64 18.84 5.88
N GLU A 142 -9.51 19.01 4.57
CA GLU A 142 -9.95 18.02 3.60
C GLU A 142 -9.02 16.80 3.58
N GLY A 143 -9.62 15.61 3.80
CA GLY A 143 -9.15 14.28 3.39
C GLY A 143 -7.74 13.85 3.85
N ALA A 144 -7.50 12.55 3.96
CA ALA A 144 -6.21 12.04 4.39
C ALA A 144 -5.17 12.03 3.25
N LEU A 145 -5.22 11.01 2.38
CA LEU A 145 -4.39 10.88 1.17
C LEU A 145 -5.16 11.30 -0.08
N SER A 146 -4.47 11.79 -1.10
CA SER A 146 -5.09 11.90 -2.42
C SER A 146 -5.51 10.52 -2.94
N ARG A 147 -6.60 10.46 -3.72
CA ARG A 147 -7.07 9.20 -4.32
C ARG A 147 -5.97 8.50 -5.14
N PRO A 148 -5.16 9.20 -5.95
CA PRO A 148 -4.01 8.60 -6.63
C PRO A 148 -2.98 7.97 -5.68
N MET A 149 -2.61 8.66 -4.60
CA MET A 149 -1.65 8.14 -3.64
C MET A 149 -2.21 6.94 -2.88
N TRP A 150 -3.48 6.97 -2.49
CA TRP A 150 -4.18 5.82 -1.91
C TRP A 150 -4.11 4.60 -2.85
N GLY A 151 -4.41 4.81 -4.15
CA GLY A 151 -4.33 3.78 -5.17
C GLY A 151 -2.92 3.19 -5.28
N ALA A 152 -1.89 4.04 -5.31
CA ALA A 152 -0.51 3.61 -5.38
C ALA A 152 -0.09 2.76 -4.16
N ILE A 153 -0.45 3.18 -2.94
CA ILE A 153 -0.14 2.44 -1.71
C ILE A 153 -0.89 1.11 -1.65
N ALA A 154 -2.17 1.08 -2.07
CA ALA A 154 -2.96 -0.15 -2.17
C ALA A 154 -2.34 -1.13 -3.18
N THR A 155 -1.98 -0.66 -4.38
CA THR A 155 -1.32 -1.48 -5.40
C THR A 155 0.01 -2.04 -4.87
N ILE A 156 0.87 -1.21 -4.29
CA ILE A 156 2.17 -1.65 -3.76
C ILE A 156 1.99 -2.65 -2.62
N GLY A 157 1.10 -2.36 -1.66
CA GLY A 157 0.82 -3.24 -0.52
C GLY A 157 0.28 -4.60 -0.96
N GLY A 158 -0.71 -4.60 -1.85
CA GLY A 158 -1.29 -5.81 -2.42
C GLY A 158 -0.29 -6.62 -3.25
N PHE A 159 0.48 -5.93 -4.11
CA PHE A 159 1.55 -6.54 -4.90
C PHE A 159 2.58 -7.24 -4.01
N LEU A 160 3.06 -6.60 -2.95
CA LEU A 160 4.06 -7.20 -2.05
C LEU A 160 3.57 -8.48 -1.39
N ILE A 161 2.29 -8.54 -0.99
CA ILE A 161 1.68 -9.74 -0.42
C ILE A 161 1.61 -10.86 -1.48
N VAL A 162 1.09 -10.55 -2.67
CA VAL A 162 0.96 -11.53 -3.76
C VAL A 162 2.32 -12.03 -4.23
N ALA A 163 3.27 -11.12 -4.46
CA ALA A 163 4.61 -11.44 -4.90
C ALA A 163 5.36 -12.30 -3.87
N ALA A 164 5.27 -11.98 -2.58
CA ALA A 164 5.88 -12.81 -1.54
C ALA A 164 5.35 -14.25 -1.57
N SER A 165 4.04 -14.44 -1.74
CA SER A 165 3.44 -15.78 -1.84
C SER A 165 3.86 -16.53 -3.10
N VAL A 166 3.86 -15.87 -4.26
CA VAL A 166 4.33 -16.47 -5.54
C VAL A 166 5.79 -16.92 -5.43
N LEU A 167 6.64 -16.06 -4.86
CA LEU A 167 8.07 -16.31 -4.75
C LEU A 167 8.39 -17.41 -3.73
N VAL A 168 7.63 -17.49 -2.64
CA VAL A 168 7.72 -18.61 -1.67
C VAL A 168 7.25 -19.92 -2.31
N ALA A 169 6.19 -19.92 -3.12
CA ALA A 169 5.71 -21.12 -3.81
C ALA A 169 6.76 -21.66 -4.80
N VAL A 170 7.49 -20.79 -5.49
CA VAL A 170 8.59 -21.17 -6.40
C VAL A 170 9.76 -21.81 -5.64
N LEU A 171 10.08 -21.31 -4.43
CA LEU A 171 11.27 -21.74 -3.68
C LEU A 171 11.02 -22.89 -2.70
N GLY A 172 9.84 -22.94 -2.07
CA GLY A 172 9.52 -23.82 -0.95
C GLY A 172 8.59 -24.99 -1.27
N GLY A 173 8.04 -25.06 -2.49
CA GLY A 173 7.08 -26.08 -2.87
C GLY A 173 5.75 -26.00 -2.09
N PRO A 174 4.93 -27.07 -2.09
CA PRO A 174 3.55 -27.02 -1.58
C PRO A 174 3.41 -26.67 -0.10
N ILE A 175 4.45 -26.87 0.72
CA ILE A 175 4.44 -26.59 2.16
C ILE A 175 4.45 -25.08 2.44
N GLY A 176 5.01 -24.26 1.53
CA GLY A 176 5.02 -22.80 1.67
C GLY A 176 3.67 -22.11 1.46
N VAL A 177 2.67 -22.83 0.92
CA VAL A 177 1.38 -22.26 0.47
C VAL A 177 0.32 -22.26 1.59
N ALA A 178 0.40 -23.17 2.56
CA ALA A 178 -0.68 -23.41 3.52
C ALA A 178 -0.84 -22.33 4.63
N GLY A 179 0.18 -21.51 4.89
CA GLY A 179 0.16 -20.53 5.98
C GLY A 179 -0.38 -19.14 5.62
N ALA A 180 -0.62 -18.85 4.34
CA ALA A 180 -0.82 -17.48 3.87
C ALA A 180 -2.15 -17.22 3.13
N ALA A 181 -3.07 -18.20 3.05
CA ALA A 181 -4.26 -18.08 2.20
C ALA A 181 -5.14 -16.85 2.51
N ALA A 182 -5.36 -16.54 3.79
CA ALA A 182 -6.17 -15.36 4.17
C ALA A 182 -5.48 -14.04 3.82
N ALA A 183 -4.18 -13.92 4.11
CA ALA A 183 -3.39 -12.74 3.75
C ALA A 183 -3.33 -12.57 2.22
N LEU A 184 -3.22 -13.68 1.49
CA LEU A 184 -3.16 -13.70 0.04
C LEU A 184 -4.46 -13.19 -0.61
N VAL A 185 -5.63 -13.60 -0.12
CA VAL A 185 -6.93 -13.09 -0.60
C VAL A 185 -7.10 -11.60 -0.29
N VAL A 186 -6.72 -11.16 0.91
CA VAL A 186 -6.75 -9.73 1.26
C VAL A 186 -5.80 -8.94 0.38
N GLY A 187 -4.59 -9.45 0.15
CA GLY A 187 -3.58 -8.84 -0.72
C GLY A 187 -4.06 -8.74 -2.17
N GLY A 188 -4.73 -9.77 -2.69
CA GLY A 188 -5.28 -9.76 -4.04
C GLY A 188 -6.41 -8.75 -4.20
N LYS A 189 -7.36 -8.69 -3.26
CA LYS A 189 -8.44 -7.68 -3.27
C LYS A 189 -7.91 -6.25 -3.14
N LEU A 190 -6.88 -6.07 -2.32
CA LEU A 190 -6.24 -4.76 -2.16
C LEU A 190 -5.51 -4.35 -3.44
N LEU A 191 -4.81 -5.29 -4.08
CA LEU A 191 -4.14 -5.08 -5.36
C LEU A 191 -5.14 -4.67 -6.44
N ASP A 192 -6.25 -5.40 -6.60
CA ASP A 192 -7.27 -5.09 -7.61
C ASP A 192 -7.85 -3.69 -7.40
N LYS A 193 -8.25 -3.34 -6.16
CA LYS A 193 -8.77 -1.99 -5.85
C LYS A 193 -7.75 -0.87 -6.11
N GLY A 194 -6.49 -1.11 -5.77
CA GLY A 194 -5.43 -0.15 -6.06
C GLY A 194 -5.23 0.04 -7.57
N LEU A 195 -5.21 -1.08 -8.31
CA LEU A 195 -5.06 -1.08 -9.76
C LEU A 195 -6.22 -0.38 -10.46
N ASP A 196 -7.46 -0.52 -9.98
CA ASP A 196 -8.61 0.22 -10.51
C ASP A 196 -8.33 1.73 -10.48
N VAL A 197 -7.78 2.24 -9.37
CA VAL A 197 -7.48 3.67 -9.22
C VAL A 197 -6.25 4.11 -10.01
N VAL A 198 -5.22 3.26 -10.11
CA VAL A 198 -3.97 3.60 -10.80
C VAL A 198 -4.14 3.54 -12.32
N LEU A 199 -4.96 2.64 -12.84
CA LEU A 199 -5.17 2.45 -14.28
C LEU A 199 -6.27 3.37 -14.87
N GLU A 200 -7.08 4.01 -14.02
CA GLU A 200 -8.07 5.02 -14.43
C GLU A 200 -7.47 6.43 -14.64
N GLN A 201 -6.17 6.61 -14.37
CA GLN A 201 -5.42 7.87 -14.52
C GLN A 201 -4.80 8.01 -15.91
#